data_AF-A0A4R4UU54-F1
#
_entry.id   AF-A0A4R4UU54-F1
#
_cell.length_a   1.000
_cell.length_b   1.000
_cell.length_c   1.000
_cell.angle_alpha   90.00
_cell.angle_beta   90.00
_cell.angle_gamma   90.00
#
_symmetry.space_group_name_H-M   'P 1'
#
loop_
_entity.id
_entity.type
_entity.pdbx_description
1 polymer ?
#
loop_
_entity_poly.entity_id
_entity_poly.type
_entity_poly.pdbx_seq_one_letter_code
_entity_poly.pdbx_strand_id
1 'polypeptide(L)' 'MLQVREVRTGRILGTLGLTAEGEVAASSEELRRMFEQTMISRGLTVSETYEWYTGWSNGYVEFVPVG' A
#
# COMPACT_ATOMS: atom_id res chain seq x y z
N MET A 1 -6.27 -1.15 -7.22
CA MET A 1 -5.76 0.03 -6.50
C MET A 1 -6.15 -0.09 -5.03
N LEU A 2 -5.27 0.31 -4.11
CA LEU A 2 -5.51 0.35 -2.67
C LEU A 2 -5.63 1.82 -2.23
N GLN A 3 -6.62 2.11 -1.39
CA GLN A 3 -6.68 3.34 -0.61
C GLN A 3 -6.05 3.10 0.75
N VAL A 4 -5.18 4.03 1.15
CA VAL A 4 -4.61 4.10 2.50
C VAL A 4 -5.50 5.01 3.32
N ARG A 5 -6.13 4.50 4.37
CA ARG A 5 -7.11 5.23 5.17
C ARG A 5 -6.71 5.26 6.63
N GLU A 6 -7.01 6.36 7.31
CA GLU A 6 -6.99 6.42 8.77
C GLU A 6 -8.20 5.66 9.32
N VAL A 7 -7.96 4.64 10.15
CA VAL A 7 -9.02 3.73 10.66
C VAL A 7 -10.07 4.48 11.48
N ARG A 8 -9.67 5.49 12.26
CA ARG A 8 -10.58 6.21 13.17
C ARG A 8 -11.55 7.14 12.47
N THR A 9 -11.10 7.78 11.39
CA THR A 9 -11.84 8.86 10.73
C THR A 9 -12.34 8.47 9.34
N GLY A 10 -11.83 7.37 8.77
CA GLY A 10 -12.03 7.00 7.38
C GLY A 10 -11.34 7.93 6.40
N ARG A 11 -10.54 8.90 6.86
CA ARG A 11 -9.84 9.87 6.01
C ARG A 11 -8.86 9.14 5.10
N ILE A 12 -8.93 9.43 3.80
CA ILE A 12 -7.95 8.95 2.83
C ILE A 12 -6.63 9.72 3.03
N LEU A 13 -5.57 8.97 3.27
CA LEU A 13 -4.20 9.46 3.44
C LEU A 13 -3.39 9.34 2.14
N GLY A 14 -3.77 8.40 1.27
CA GLY A 14 -3.13 8.22 -0.03
C GLY A 14 -3.61 6.97 -0.76
N THR A 15 -2.90 6.60 -1.81
CA THR A 15 -3.19 5.42 -2.64
C THR A 15 -1.93 4.67 -3.04
N LEU A 16 -2.07 3.35 -3.22
CA LEU A 16 -1.09 2.48 -3.85
C LEU A 16 -1.71 1.73 -5.02
N GLY A 17 -1.10 1.81 -6.19
CA GLY A 17 -1.44 1.05 -7.39
C GLY A 17 -0.30 0.13 -7.80
N LEU A 18 -0.64 -0.94 -8.50
CA LEU A 18 0.29 -1.71 -9.30
C LEU A 18 0.04 -1.34 -10.77
N THR A 19 1.08 -0.91 -11.49
CA THR A 19 0.96 -0.58 -12.92
C THR A 19 0.99 -1.84 -13.78
N ALA A 20 0.64 -1.72 -15.06
CA ALA A 20 0.67 -2.85 -15.99
C ALA A 20 2.10 -3.38 -16.22
N GLU A 21 3.09 -2.51 -16.02
CA GLU A 21 4.52 -2.79 -16.13
C GLU A 21 5.09 -3.46 -14.86
N GLY A 22 4.27 -3.66 -13.83
CA GLY A 22 4.69 -4.29 -12.57
C GLY A 22 5.40 -3.33 -11.61
N GLU A 23 5.21 -2.02 -11.77
CA GLU A 23 5.75 -1.00 -10.86
C GLU A 23 4.71 -0.56 -9.82
N VAL A 24 5.18 -0.05 -8.69
CA VAL A 24 4.28 0.53 -7.67
C VAL A 24 4.05 2.02 -7.94
N ALA A 25 2.79 2.41 -8.12
CA ALA A 25 2.37 3.79 -8.21
C ALA A 25 1.84 4.25 -6.84
N ALA A 26 2.61 5.06 -6.11
CA ALA A 26 2.20 5.63 -4.83
C ALA A 26 1.81 7.10 -4.96
N SER A 27 0.79 7.54 -4.21
CA SER A 27 0.39 8.96 -4.18
C SER A 27 1.38 9.87 -3.44
N SER A 28 2.31 9.30 -2.67
CA SER A 28 3.37 10.05 -1.99
C SER A 28 4.67 9.26 -1.93
N GLU A 29 5.77 9.98 -1.77
CA GLU A 29 7.11 9.41 -1.64
C GLU A 29 7.25 8.58 -0.36
N GLU A 30 6.62 8.99 0.73
CA GLU A 30 6.63 8.25 1.99
C GLU A 30 5.95 6.88 1.84
N LEU A 31 4.80 6.83 1.16
CA LEU A 31 4.11 5.56 0.89
C LEU A 31 4.94 4.66 -0.03
N ARG A 32 5.61 5.23 -1.03
CA ARG A 32 6.53 4.48 -1.90
C ARG A 32 7.67 3.87 -1.09
N ARG A 33 8.35 4.66 -0.26
CA ARG A 33 9.46 4.16 0.58
C ARG A 33 9.03 3.11 1.59
N MET A 34 7.87 3.28 2.22
CA MET A 34 7.31 2.28 3.14
C MET A 34 7.04 0.95 2.41
N PHE A 35 6.51 1.01 1.19
CA PHE A 35 6.29 -0.16 0.36
C PHE A 35 7.62 -0.86 0.00
N GLU A 36 8.60 -0.11 -0.48
CA GLU A 36 9.94 -0.62 -0.82
C GLU A 36 10.65 -1.23 0.40
N GLN A 37 10.53 -0.61 1.58
CA GLN A 37 11.08 -1.15 2.82
C GLN A 37 10.43 -2.48 3.21
N THR A 38 9.12 -2.63 3.01
CA THR A 38 8.42 -3.89 3.25
C THR A 38 8.89 -4.97 2.28
N MET A 39 9.05 -4.61 1.00
CA MET A 39 9.58 -5.48 -0.03
C MET A 39 10.98 -6.02 0.35
N ILE A 40 11.90 -5.12 0.73
CA ILE A 40 13.27 -5.47 1.12
C ILE A 40 13.28 -6.30 2.41
N SER A 41 12.57 -5.86 3.45
CA SER A 41 12.60 -6.51 4.77
C SER A 41 12.01 -7.93 4.77
N ARG A 42 11.05 -8.19 3.88
CA ARG A 42 10.38 -9.49 3.76
C ARG A 42 10.90 -10.33 2.59
N GLY A 43 11.77 -9.78 1.74
CA GLY A 43 12.24 -10.47 0.54
C GLY A 43 11.13 -10.78 -0.48
N LEU A 44 10.13 -9.90 -0.56
CA LEU A 44 8.99 -10.06 -1.47
C LEU A 44 9.26 -9.37 -2.81
N THR A 45 8.55 -9.80 -3.85
CA THR A 45 8.43 -9.05 -5.11
C THR A 45 7.46 -7.87 -4.98
N VAL A 46 7.39 -7.02 -6.00
CA VAL A 46 6.42 -5.90 -6.03
C VAL A 46 4.97 -6.43 -5.92
N SER A 47 4.61 -7.44 -6.70
CA SER A 47 3.27 -8.02 -6.68
C SER A 47 2.92 -8.65 -5.33
N GLU A 48 3.83 -9.44 -4.74
CA GLU A 48 3.62 -10.04 -3.42
C GLU A 48 3.52 -8.97 -2.32
N THR A 49 4.29 -7.89 -2.41
CA THR A 49 4.18 -6.78 -1.46
C THR A 49 2.84 -6.07 -1.60
N TYR A 50 2.34 -5.90 -2.83
CA TYR A 50 1.01 -5.34 -3.09
C TYR A 50 -0.12 -6.20 -2.52
N GLU A 51 -0.06 -7.50 -2.76
CA GLU A 51 -0.99 -8.47 -2.18
C GLU A 51 -0.89 -8.49 -0.65
N TRP A 52 0.31 -8.40 -0.09
CA TRP A 52 0.52 -8.34 1.36
C TRP A 52 -0.16 -7.13 2.01
N TYR A 53 -0.16 -5.97 1.33
CA TYR A 53 -0.89 -4.79 1.79
C TYR A 53 -2.40 -4.88 1.56
N THR A 54 -2.90 -5.80 0.74
CA THR A 54 -4.33 -5.90 0.45
C THR A 54 -5.10 -6.37 1.68
N GLY A 55 -5.89 -5.47 2.28
CA GLY A 55 -6.61 -5.75 3.53
C GLY A 55 -5.75 -5.65 4.80
N TRP A 56 -4.51 -5.16 4.69
CA TRP A 56 -3.64 -4.95 5.84
C TRP A 56 -4.10 -3.79 6.71
N SER A 57 -4.00 -3.93 8.03
CA SER A 57 -4.23 -2.86 8.99
C SER A 57 -3.33 -3.02 10.22
N ASN A 58 -2.92 -1.91 10.82
CA ASN A 58 -2.24 -1.87 12.12
C ASN A 58 -3.09 -1.23 13.24
N GLY A 59 -4.39 -1.01 13.00
CA GLY A 59 -5.31 -0.34 13.93
C GLY A 59 -5.29 1.20 13.87
N TYR A 60 -4.33 1.81 13.17
CA TYR A 60 -4.29 3.25 12.90
C TYR A 60 -4.51 3.54 11.42
N VAL A 61 -3.90 2.74 10.56
CA VAL A 61 -4.01 2.82 9.10
C VAL A 61 -4.45 1.47 8.56
N GLU A 62 -5.28 1.49 7.52
CA GLU A 62 -5.69 0.33 6.75
C GLU A 62 -5.52 0.56 5.25
N PHE A 63 -5.32 -0.54 4.51
CA PHE A 63 -5.16 -0.57 3.07
C PHE A 63 -6.34 -1.32 2.46
N VAL A 64 -7.23 -0.58 1.82
CA VAL A 64 -8.53 -1.10 1.37
C VAL A 64 -8.57 -1.13 -0.16
N PRO A 65 -8.95 -2.25 -0.79
CA PRO A 65 -9.22 -2.28 -2.22
C PRO A 65 -10.27 -1.26 -2.63
N VAL A 66 -9.99 -0.54 -3.71
CA VAL A 66 -11.01 0.25 -4.40
C VAL A 66 -11.66 -0.66 -5.44
N GLY A 67 -12.96 -0.90 -5.28
CA GLY A 67 -13.81 -1.59 -6.26
C GLY A 67 -14.24 -0.70 -7.41
#